data_AF-A0A2Z5JK04-F1
#
_entry.id   AF-A0A2Z5JK04-F1
#
_cell.length_a   1.000
_cell.length_b   1.000
_cell.length_c   1.000
_cell.angle_alpha   90.00
_cell.angle_beta   90.00
_cell.angle_gamma   90.00
#
_symmetry.space_group_name_H-M   'P 1'
#
loop_
_entity.id
_entity.type
_entity.pdbx_description
1 polymer ?
#
loop_
_entity_poly.entity_id
_entity_poly.type
_entity_poly.pdbx_seq_one_letter_code
_entity_poly.pdbx_strand_id
1 'polypeptide(L)'
;MKKSIACWTAAAACALLALTGTAEASDATMAKPKTWYSTAVCGVEKIGRGDHGKKQLKGTGKGKSKSEAEKSAQRDVQAQISKKYGKGYRAHHCTFRSSRR
;
A
#
# COMPACT_ATOMS: atom_id res chain seq x y z
N MET A 1 36.24 55.75 -18.81
CA MET A 1 34.80 55.81 -19.17
C MET A 1 34.05 54.73 -18.41
N LYS A 2 32.92 55.10 -17.79
CA LYS A 2 31.76 54.27 -17.35
C LYS A 2 32.07 53.04 -16.47
N LYS A 3 31.93 53.18 -15.15
CA LYS A 3 30.73 52.75 -14.37
C LYS A 3 30.36 51.27 -14.61
N SER A 4 30.65 50.41 -13.64
CA SER A 4 29.80 49.26 -13.32
C SER A 4 29.78 49.09 -11.80
N ILE A 5 28.72 49.65 -11.26
CA ILE A 5 28.23 49.51 -9.89
C ILE A 5 27.40 48.22 -9.85
N ALA A 6 27.28 47.63 -8.67
CA ALA A 6 26.45 46.48 -8.31
C ALA A 6 27.13 45.12 -8.52
N CYS A 7 27.19 44.21 -7.55
CA CYS A 7 26.48 44.15 -6.27
C CYS A 7 27.33 43.33 -5.30
N TRP A 8 27.74 43.98 -4.21
CA TRP A 8 28.14 43.30 -2.99
C TRP A 8 26.88 42.65 -2.38
N THR A 9 26.54 41.44 -2.79
CA THR A 9 25.46 40.65 -2.16
C THR A 9 25.77 39.16 -2.10
N ALA A 10 27.06 38.78 -2.09
CA ALA A 10 27.44 37.37 -1.86
C ALA A 10 27.52 36.99 -0.36
N ALA A 11 27.40 37.94 0.56
CA ALA A 11 27.70 37.72 1.98
C ALA A 11 26.51 37.85 2.95
N ALA A 12 25.29 38.08 2.46
CA ALA A 12 24.10 38.23 3.31
C ALA A 12 23.17 37.00 3.31
N ALA A 13 23.44 35.97 2.50
CA ALA A 13 22.65 34.74 2.49
C ALA A 13 23.09 33.73 3.57
N CYS A 14 24.35 33.78 4.02
CA CYS A 14 24.84 32.84 5.04
C CYS A 14 24.49 33.22 6.49
N ALA A 15 24.05 34.46 6.75
CA ALA A 15 23.66 34.88 8.10
C ALA A 15 22.19 34.59 8.45
N LEU A 16 21.35 34.24 7.47
CA LEU A 16 19.96 33.81 7.72
C LEU A 16 19.82 32.30 7.93
N LEU A 17 20.89 31.51 7.73
CA LEU A 17 20.91 30.10 8.11
C LEU A 17 21.06 29.86 9.61
N ALA A 18 21.35 30.90 10.40
CA ALA A 18 21.53 30.78 11.86
C ALA A 18 20.27 31.13 12.68
N LEU A 19 19.13 31.39 12.03
CA LEU A 19 17.86 31.76 12.70
C LEU A 19 16.68 30.86 12.34
N THR A 20 16.87 29.84 11.50
CA THR A 20 15.94 28.71 11.48
C THR A 20 16.45 27.71 12.49
N GLY A 21 16.17 28.04 13.77
CA GLY A 21 16.19 27.05 14.81
C GLY A 21 15.52 25.80 14.25
N THR A 22 16.21 24.68 14.36
CA THR A 22 15.65 23.35 14.25
C THR A 22 14.62 23.23 15.37
N ALA A 23 13.48 23.90 15.20
CA ALA A 23 12.24 23.43 15.73
C ALA A 23 12.03 22.13 14.96
N GLU A 24 12.57 21.07 15.54
CA GLU A 24 12.05 19.74 15.40
C GLU A 24 10.53 19.86 15.49
N ALA A 25 9.87 20.01 14.35
CA ALA A 25 8.47 19.70 14.19
C ALA A 25 8.34 18.17 14.23
N SER A 26 8.91 17.56 15.27
CA SER A 26 8.68 16.22 15.77
C SER A 26 7.34 16.20 16.48
N ASP A 27 6.30 16.75 15.87
CA ASP A 27 4.93 16.67 16.37
C ASP A 27 3.89 16.86 15.26
N ALA A 28 4.23 16.45 14.03
CA ALA A 28 3.23 15.79 13.22
C ALA A 28 2.97 14.45 13.93
N THR A 29 2.08 14.45 14.92
CA THR A 29 1.47 13.24 15.47
C THR A 29 1.13 12.35 14.28
N MET A 30 1.99 11.38 14.00
CA MET A 30 1.88 10.48 12.87
C MET A 30 0.59 9.72 13.14
N ALA A 31 -0.51 10.23 12.60
CA ALA A 31 -1.82 9.60 12.71
C ALA A 31 -1.58 8.16 12.28
N LYS A 32 -1.66 7.22 13.25
CA LYS A 32 -1.30 5.82 13.04
C LYS A 32 -1.83 5.42 11.67
N PRO A 33 -0.97 5.00 10.71
CA PRO A 33 -1.40 4.83 9.35
C PRO A 33 -2.60 3.90 9.35
N LYS A 34 -3.78 4.47 9.07
CA LYS A 34 -5.06 3.75 9.16
C LYS A 34 -4.94 2.48 8.34
N THR A 35 -5.12 1.34 9.00
CA THR A 35 -4.86 0.04 8.39
C THR A 35 -6.06 -0.32 7.53
N TRP A 36 -5.77 -0.80 6.32
CA TRP A 36 -6.81 -1.34 5.47
C TRP A 36 -6.95 -2.83 5.75
N TYR A 37 -8.20 -3.24 5.88
CA TYR A 37 -8.58 -4.64 6.00
C TYR A 37 -9.39 -4.99 4.75
N SER A 38 -9.13 -6.14 4.16
CA SER A 38 -9.90 -6.64 3.04
C SER A 38 -10.28 -8.09 3.26
N THR A 39 -11.47 -8.43 2.81
CA THR A 39 -11.96 -9.79 2.71
C THR A 39 -12.17 -10.11 1.23
N ALA A 40 -11.53 -11.17 0.75
CA ALA A 40 -11.72 -11.67 -0.61
C ALA A 40 -12.64 -12.90 -0.57
N VAL A 41 -13.64 -12.96 -1.43
CA VAL A 41 -14.39 -14.18 -1.72
C VAL A 41 -14.10 -14.53 -3.18
N CYS A 42 -13.37 -15.61 -3.42
CA CYS A 42 -13.01 -16.04 -4.76
C CYS A 42 -13.64 -17.40 -5.09
N GLY A 43 -14.06 -17.58 -6.33
CA GLY A 43 -14.33 -18.90 -6.86
C GLY A 43 -13.04 -19.72 -6.96
N VAL A 44 -13.16 -21.03 -6.85
CA VAL A 44 -12.03 -21.97 -7.01
C VAL A 44 -12.31 -22.85 -8.21
N GLU A 45 -11.40 -22.83 -9.18
CA GLU A 45 -11.50 -23.69 -10.37
C GLU A 45 -10.28 -24.61 -10.47
N LYS A 46 -10.49 -25.79 -11.08
CA LYS A 46 -9.40 -26.70 -11.42
C LYS A 46 -8.73 -26.24 -12.70
N ILE A 47 -7.40 -26.19 -12.70
CA ILE A 47 -6.58 -25.84 -13.87
C ILE A 47 -6.71 -26.97 -14.91
N GLY A 48 -7.09 -26.62 -16.14
CA GLY A 48 -7.10 -27.54 -17.29
C GLY A 48 -8.49 -28.07 -17.66
N ARG A 49 -9.09 -28.91 -16.83
CA ARG A 49 -10.47 -29.37 -17.05
C ARG A 49 -11.40 -28.45 -16.27
N GLY A 50 -12.21 -27.65 -16.98
CA GLY A 50 -13.13 -26.60 -16.50
C GLY A 50 -14.17 -27.03 -15.47
N ASP A 51 -13.71 -27.61 -14.38
CA ASP A 51 -14.45 -27.77 -13.14
C ASP A 51 -14.53 -26.38 -12.52
N HIS A 52 -15.48 -25.59 -13.03
CA HIS A 52 -15.97 -24.35 -12.44
C HIS A 52 -16.79 -24.69 -11.20
N GLY A 53 -16.21 -25.49 -10.31
CA GLY A 53 -16.85 -25.89 -9.09
C GLY A 53 -17.37 -24.63 -8.41
N LYS A 54 -18.65 -24.63 -8.01
CA LYS A 54 -19.31 -23.53 -7.26
C LYS A 54 -18.67 -23.25 -5.90
N LYS A 55 -17.46 -23.78 -5.67
CA LYS A 55 -16.65 -23.69 -4.46
C LYS A 55 -16.11 -22.27 -4.38
N GLN A 56 -16.51 -21.58 -3.33
CA GLN A 56 -15.97 -20.29 -2.98
C GLN A 56 -15.08 -20.43 -1.75
N LEU A 57 -13.97 -19.71 -1.74
CA LEU A 57 -13.12 -19.57 -0.55
C LEU A 57 -13.03 -18.11 -0.17
N LYS A 58 -12.98 -17.91 1.15
CA LYS A 58 -12.89 -16.60 1.77
C LYS A 58 -11.50 -16.41 2.36
N GLY A 59 -10.82 -15.37 1.97
CA GLY A 59 -9.52 -14.99 2.52
C GLY A 59 -9.56 -13.60 3.13
N THR A 60 -8.62 -13.34 4.03
CA THR A 60 -8.52 -12.06 4.73
C THR A 60 -7.13 -11.48 4.57
N GLY A 61 -7.06 -10.16 4.49
CA GLY A 61 -5.82 -9.44 4.25
C GLY A 61 -5.80 -8.10 4.94
N LYS A 62 -4.60 -7.67 5.32
CA LYS A 62 -4.35 -6.34 5.88
C LYS A 62 -3.22 -5.66 5.12
N GLY A 63 -3.29 -4.34 5.01
CA GLY A 63 -2.30 -3.55 4.27
C GLY A 63 -2.31 -2.09 4.66
N LYS A 64 -1.29 -1.35 4.24
CA LYS A 64 -1.22 0.11 4.43
C LYS A 64 -2.14 0.84 3.45
N SER A 65 -2.51 0.18 2.34
CA SER A 65 -3.47 0.65 1.36
C SER A 65 -4.57 -0.37 1.07
N LYS A 66 -5.69 0.08 0.49
CA LYS A 66 -6.79 -0.78 0.03
C LYS A 66 -6.27 -1.90 -0.88
N SER A 67 -5.45 -1.54 -1.87
CA SER A 67 -4.89 -2.49 -2.83
C SER A 67 -3.97 -3.53 -2.18
N GLU A 68 -3.14 -3.11 -1.21
CA GLU A 68 -2.30 -4.06 -0.47
C GLU A 68 -3.14 -5.05 0.34
N ALA A 69 -4.20 -4.58 1.00
CA ALA A 69 -5.10 -5.45 1.76
C ALA A 69 -5.81 -6.46 0.85
N GLU A 70 -6.26 -6.03 -0.34
CA GLU A 70 -6.89 -6.90 -1.34
C GLU A 70 -5.92 -7.96 -1.87
N LYS A 71 -4.69 -7.56 -2.23
CA LYS A 71 -3.62 -8.50 -2.64
C LYS A 71 -3.28 -9.48 -1.52
N SER A 72 -3.24 -9.02 -0.28
CA SER A 72 -3.03 -9.90 0.88
C SER A 72 -4.18 -10.90 1.04
N ALA A 73 -5.43 -10.47 0.88
CA ALA A 73 -6.60 -11.33 1.00
C ALA A 73 -6.65 -12.38 -0.12
N GLN A 74 -6.27 -12.00 -1.35
CA GLN A 74 -6.19 -12.93 -2.48
C GLN A 74 -5.07 -13.97 -2.27
N ARG A 75 -3.92 -13.57 -1.74
CA ARG A 75 -2.83 -14.51 -1.40
C ARG A 75 -3.26 -15.50 -0.33
N ASP A 76 -4.00 -15.05 0.67
CA ASP A 76 -4.58 -15.93 1.69
C ASP A 76 -5.54 -16.96 1.07
N VAL A 77 -6.44 -16.53 0.17
CA VAL A 77 -7.28 -17.49 -0.58
C VAL A 77 -6.44 -18.50 -1.35
N GLN A 78 -5.40 -18.06 -2.06
CA GLN A 78 -4.55 -18.97 -2.84
C GLN A 78 -3.77 -19.96 -1.95
N ALA A 79 -3.34 -19.53 -0.76
CA ALA A 79 -2.74 -20.40 0.23
C ALA A 79 -3.74 -21.46 0.74
N GLN A 80 -4.97 -21.04 1.03
CA GLN A 80 -6.06 -21.95 1.41
C GLN A 80 -6.40 -22.94 0.29
N ILE A 81 -6.44 -22.50 -0.97
CA ILE A 81 -6.65 -23.38 -2.13
C ILE A 81 -5.56 -24.45 -2.18
N SER A 82 -4.30 -24.02 -2.10
CA SER A 82 -3.16 -24.93 -2.12
C SER A 82 -3.21 -25.94 -0.97
N LYS A 83 -3.64 -25.52 0.23
CA LYS A 83 -3.77 -26.39 1.40
C LYS A 83 -4.94 -27.37 1.31
N LYS A 84 -6.09 -26.93 0.79
CA LYS A 84 -7.33 -27.71 0.81
C LYS A 84 -7.49 -28.63 -0.40
N TYR A 85 -7.03 -28.19 -1.57
CA TYR A 85 -7.24 -28.89 -2.85
C TYR A 85 -5.94 -29.33 -3.52
N GLY A 86 -4.78 -28.87 -3.04
CA GLY A 86 -3.48 -29.22 -3.59
C GLY A 86 -3.14 -28.47 -4.88
N LYS A 87 -2.15 -29.01 -5.61
CA LYS A 87 -1.72 -28.46 -6.90
C LYS A 87 -2.80 -28.70 -7.97
N GLY A 88 -2.98 -27.73 -8.86
CA GLY A 88 -3.97 -27.83 -9.95
C GLY A 88 -5.29 -27.12 -9.69
N TYR A 89 -5.39 -26.29 -8.65
CA TYR A 89 -6.52 -25.39 -8.43
C TYR A 89 -6.04 -23.94 -8.34
N ARG A 90 -6.89 -23.01 -8.78
CA ARG A 90 -6.62 -21.57 -8.71
C ARG A 90 -7.85 -20.78 -8.29
N ALA A 91 -7.61 -19.65 -7.65
CA ALA A 91 -8.65 -18.66 -7.43
C ALA A 91 -9.01 -18.04 -8.79
N HIS A 92 -10.31 -17.93 -9.07
CA HIS A 92 -10.85 -17.21 -10.22
C HIS A 92 -12.00 -16.33 -9.75
N HIS A 93 -12.15 -15.15 -10.35
CA HIS A 93 -13.13 -14.12 -9.99
C HIS A 93 -13.24 -13.87 -8.46
N CYS A 94 -12.43 -12.95 -7.96
CA CYS A 94 -12.48 -12.52 -6.55
C CYS A 94 -13.35 -11.28 -6.38
N THR A 95 -14.30 -11.33 -5.45
CA THR A 95 -15.02 -10.17 -4.94
C THR A 95 -14.36 -9.69 -3.65
N PHE A 96 -14.09 -8.39 -3.54
CA PHE A 96 -13.40 -7.82 -2.39
C PHE A 96 -14.33 -6.91 -1.59
N ARG A 97 -14.26 -7.04 -0.26
CA ARG A 97 -14.86 -6.09 0.68
C ARG A 97 -13.76 -5.50 1.54
N SER A 98 -13.43 -4.24 1.28
CA SER A 98 -12.34 -3.53 1.93
C SER A 98 -12.89 -2.45 2.87
N SER A 99 -12.33 -2.36 4.07
CA SER A 99 -12.66 -1.34 5.07
C SER A 99 -11.38 -0.74 5.65
N ARG A 100 -11.40 0.56 5.93
CA ARG A 100 -10.31 1.27 6.58
C ARG A 100 -10.63 1.38 8.08
N ARG A 101 -9.73 0.88 8.94
CA ARG A 101 -9.86 0.97 10.41
C ARG A 101 -8.57 1.50 11.02
#